data_AF-A0A7X1TM80-F1
#
_entry.id   AF-A0A7X1TM80-F1
#
_cell.length_a   1.000
_cell.length_b   1.000
_cell.length_c   1.000
_cell.angle_alpha   90.00
_cell.angle_beta   90.00
_cell.angle_gamma   90.00
#
_symmetry.space_group_name_H-M   'P 1'
#
loop_
_entity.id
_entity.type
_entity.pdbx_description
1 polymer ?
#
loop_
_entity_poly.entity_id
_entity_poly.type
_entity_poly.pdbx_seq_one_letter_code
_entity_poly.pdbx_strand_id
1 'polypeptide(L)'
;MRALPRAVALVAAAATLLVVLPGCTSVVDVDPAADAANADCADVMIALPPLVAENEQRDTNSQATSAWGDPSRVVLRCGVVVPGPTTDPCVTVNDVDWVVREGDPAWTATTYGRDPAVEVLFDPEEVASSTVLVELGDAVSRVEQTRACVGLSEATPVPTGG
;
A
#
# COMPACT_ATOMS: atom_id res chain seq x y z
N MET A 1 -27.44 57.05 0.27
CA MET A 1 -27.03 55.87 -0.53
C MET A 1 -25.67 56.19 -1.16
N ARG A 2 -24.57 55.76 -0.53
CA ARG A 2 -23.21 56.04 -1.02
C ARG A 2 -22.89 55.05 -2.14
N ALA A 3 -22.75 55.53 -3.37
CA ALA A 3 -22.34 54.70 -4.50
C ALA A 3 -20.88 54.24 -4.26
N LEU A 4 -20.68 52.93 -4.08
CA LEU A 4 -19.33 52.38 -4.02
C LEU A 4 -18.63 52.62 -5.37
N PRO A 5 -17.37 53.10 -5.38
CA PRO A 5 -16.63 53.32 -6.61
C PRO A 5 -16.44 51.98 -7.31
N ARG A 6 -16.84 51.90 -8.60
CA ARG A 6 -16.72 50.70 -9.46
C ARG A 6 -15.30 50.07 -9.44
N ALA A 7 -14.27 50.87 -9.17
CA ALA A 7 -12.90 50.41 -9.04
C ALA A 7 -12.66 49.47 -7.84
N VAL A 8 -13.37 49.65 -6.72
CA VAL A 8 -13.22 48.80 -5.52
C VAL A 8 -13.83 47.41 -5.75
N ALA A 9 -14.91 47.34 -6.54
CA ALA A 9 -15.55 46.06 -6.88
C ALA A 9 -14.68 45.19 -7.80
N LEU A 10 -13.91 45.79 -8.71
CA LEU A 10 -13.03 45.06 -9.63
C LEU A 10 -11.78 44.48 -8.94
N VAL A 11 -11.22 45.19 -7.95
CA VAL A 11 -10.05 44.72 -7.19
C VAL A 11 -10.42 43.55 -6.27
N ALA A 12 -11.62 43.56 -5.67
CA ALA A 12 -12.11 42.46 -4.84
C ALA A 12 -12.38 41.18 -5.66
N ALA A 13 -12.85 41.31 -6.90
CA ALA A 13 -13.06 40.19 -7.82
C ALA A 13 -11.74 39.58 -8.33
N ALA A 14 -10.69 40.39 -8.52
CA ALA A 14 -9.37 39.90 -8.90
C ALA A 14 -8.64 39.21 -7.73
N ALA A 15 -8.79 39.72 -6.50
CA ALA A 15 -8.19 39.11 -5.31
C ALA A 15 -8.80 37.76 -4.92
N THR A 16 -10.07 37.51 -5.26
CA THR A 16 -10.74 36.22 -5.01
C THR A 16 -10.36 35.14 -6.03
N LEU A 17 -9.86 35.51 -7.22
CA LEU A 17 -9.44 34.53 -8.24
C LEU A 17 -8.03 33.95 -7.99
N LEU A 18 -7.25 34.54 -7.08
CA LEU A 18 -5.88 34.10 -6.77
C LEU A 18 -5.77 32.97 -5.73
N VAL A 19 -6.87 32.53 -5.10
CA VAL A 19 -6.82 31.63 -3.93
C VAL A 19 -7.58 30.33 -4.17
N VAL A 20 -7.21 29.58 -5.22
CA VAL A 20 -7.26 28.09 -5.21
C VAL A 20 -6.53 27.59 -6.46
N LEU A 21 -5.19 27.54 -6.39
CA LEU A 21 -4.49 26.54 -7.19
C LEU A 21 -4.62 25.24 -6.40
N PRO A 22 -5.36 24.21 -6.88
CA PRO A 22 -5.22 22.88 -6.31
C PRO A 22 -3.73 22.54 -6.38
N GLY A 23 -3.10 22.30 -5.24
CA GLY A 23 -1.71 21.85 -5.22
C GLY A 23 -1.65 20.53 -5.99
N CYS A 24 -0.88 20.51 -7.09
CA CYS A 24 -0.62 19.27 -7.81
C CYS A 24 0.13 18.34 -6.86
N THR A 25 -0.56 17.40 -6.21
CA THR A 25 0.11 16.31 -5.49
C THR A 25 0.87 15.51 -6.52
N SER A 26 2.18 15.33 -6.35
CA SER A 26 2.96 14.55 -7.31
C SER A 26 2.46 13.10 -7.30
N VAL A 27 2.21 12.55 -8.48
CA VAL A 27 1.91 11.13 -8.66
C VAL A 27 3.17 10.34 -8.34
N VAL A 28 3.05 9.29 -7.55
CA VAL A 28 4.18 8.42 -7.19
C VAL A 28 4.45 7.47 -8.35
N ASP A 29 5.71 7.43 -8.80
CA ASP A 29 6.17 6.48 -9.80
C ASP A 29 6.38 5.12 -9.14
N VAL A 30 5.59 4.12 -9.53
CA VAL A 30 5.67 2.75 -9.00
C VAL A 30 5.58 1.78 -10.16
N ASP A 31 6.52 0.85 -10.28
CA ASP A 31 6.44 -0.19 -11.30
C ASP A 31 5.24 -1.12 -11.05
N PRO A 32 4.44 -1.45 -12.07
CA PRO A 32 3.38 -2.43 -11.91
C PRO A 32 3.98 -3.80 -11.58
N ALA A 33 3.20 -4.65 -10.92
CA ALA A 33 3.54 -6.05 -10.79
C ALA A 33 3.29 -6.81 -12.11
N ALA A 34 3.87 -8.01 -12.25
CA ALA A 34 3.76 -8.80 -13.46
C ALA A 34 2.31 -9.18 -13.80
N ASP A 35 1.49 -9.42 -12.77
CA ASP A 35 0.07 -9.75 -12.90
C ASP A 35 -0.85 -8.62 -12.37
N ALA A 36 -0.41 -7.36 -12.51
CA ALA A 36 -1.17 -6.19 -12.02
C ALA A 36 -2.56 -6.01 -12.69
N ALA A 37 -2.81 -6.68 -13.82
CA ALA A 37 -4.10 -6.65 -14.51
C ALA A 37 -5.07 -7.76 -14.04
N ASN A 38 -4.70 -8.53 -13.02
CA ASN A 38 -5.58 -9.56 -12.46
C ASN A 38 -6.87 -8.93 -11.90
N ALA A 39 -8.01 -9.57 -12.18
CA ALA A 39 -9.32 -9.08 -11.76
C ALA A 39 -9.45 -8.97 -10.24
N ASP A 40 -8.85 -9.90 -9.49
CA ASP A 40 -8.94 -9.92 -8.02
C ASP A 40 -8.15 -8.75 -7.39
N CYS A 41 -7.16 -8.20 -8.10
CA CYS A 41 -6.50 -6.96 -7.67
C CYS A 41 -7.47 -5.78 -7.67
N ALA A 42 -8.51 -5.76 -8.51
CA ALA A 42 -9.50 -4.68 -8.47
C ALA A 42 -10.24 -4.64 -7.13
N ASP A 43 -10.61 -5.81 -6.59
CA ASP A 43 -11.27 -5.90 -5.29
C ASP A 43 -10.35 -5.47 -4.14
N VAL A 44 -9.06 -5.82 -4.22
CA VAL A 44 -8.04 -5.32 -3.28
C VAL A 44 -7.98 -3.79 -3.33
N MET A 45 -7.83 -3.21 -4.53
CA MET A 45 -7.67 -1.77 -4.72
C MET A 45 -8.88 -0.96 -4.24
N ILE A 46 -10.11 -1.48 -4.43
CA ILE A 46 -11.36 -0.84 -3.98
C ILE A 46 -11.46 -0.84 -2.45
N ALA A 47 -10.91 -1.86 -1.79
CA ALA A 47 -10.96 -2.02 -0.35
C ALA A 47 -9.81 -1.31 0.39
N LEU A 48 -8.87 -0.68 -0.33
CA LEU A 48 -7.74 0.01 0.30
C LEU A 48 -8.20 1.16 1.21
N PRO A 49 -7.63 1.29 2.42
CA PRO A 49 -7.97 2.37 3.32
C PRO A 49 -7.36 3.70 2.83
N PRO A 50 -8.02 4.84 3.12
CA PRO A 50 -7.50 6.16 2.76
C PRO A 50 -6.25 6.56 3.58
N LEU A 51 -5.99 5.86 4.68
CA LEU A 51 -4.88 6.09 5.61
C LEU A 51 -4.20 4.77 5.91
N VAL A 52 -2.87 4.76 5.92
CA VAL A 52 -2.06 3.66 6.45
C VAL A 52 -0.93 4.24 7.30
N ALA A 53 -0.79 3.76 8.53
CA ALA A 53 0.15 4.25 9.53
C ALA A 53 0.09 5.79 9.64
N GLU A 54 -1.13 6.33 9.74
CA GLU A 54 -1.42 7.78 9.79
C GLU A 54 -1.00 8.59 8.55
N ASN A 55 -0.54 7.93 7.48
CA ASN A 55 -0.17 8.58 6.22
C ASN A 55 -1.32 8.57 5.23
N GLU A 56 -1.57 9.70 4.56
CA GLU A 56 -2.61 9.84 3.54
C GLU A 56 -2.25 9.10 2.24
N GLN A 57 -3.25 8.47 1.63
CA GLN A 57 -3.12 7.79 0.33
C GLN A 57 -2.80 8.79 -0.79
N ARG A 58 -1.99 8.35 -1.77
CA ARG A 58 -1.58 9.11 -2.93
C ARG A 58 -1.78 8.32 -4.21
N ASP A 59 -2.02 9.07 -5.28
CA ASP A 59 -2.09 8.53 -6.62
C ASP A 59 -0.74 7.97 -7.08
N THR A 60 -0.80 6.83 -7.75
CA THR A 60 0.32 6.20 -8.46
C THR A 60 0.06 6.19 -9.96
N ASN A 61 1.09 5.95 -10.77
CA ASN A 61 0.98 5.98 -12.23
C ASN A 61 0.81 4.60 -12.89
N SER A 62 0.65 3.54 -12.10
CA SER A 62 0.61 2.15 -12.57
C SER A 62 -0.63 1.41 -12.06
N GLN A 63 -1.01 0.36 -12.77
CA GLN A 63 -2.16 -0.47 -12.39
C GLN A 63 -1.87 -1.24 -11.09
N ALA A 64 -2.90 -1.42 -10.27
CA ALA A 64 -2.86 -2.19 -9.04
C ALA A 64 -1.72 -1.79 -8.07
N THR A 65 -1.41 -0.49 -8.02
CA THR A 65 -0.46 0.08 -7.07
C THR A 65 -1.10 1.21 -6.26
N SER A 66 -0.60 1.42 -5.04
CA SER A 66 -0.99 2.52 -4.15
C SER A 66 0.21 2.96 -3.32
N ALA A 67 0.23 4.21 -2.88
CA ALA A 67 1.24 4.71 -1.97
C ALA A 67 0.60 5.56 -0.87
N TRP A 68 1.26 5.65 0.29
CA TRP A 68 0.84 6.52 1.40
C TRP A 68 2.02 7.36 1.89
N GLY A 69 1.78 8.65 2.13
CA GLY A 69 2.75 9.60 2.69
C GLY A 69 3.52 10.45 1.68
N ASP A 70 4.09 11.58 2.13
CA ASP A 70 4.94 12.46 1.33
C ASP A 70 6.22 12.85 2.11
N PRO A 71 7.38 12.23 1.84
CA PRO A 71 7.65 11.17 0.85
C PRO A 71 6.93 9.86 1.19
N SER A 72 6.79 8.95 0.19
CA SER A 72 6.09 7.67 0.36
C SER A 72 6.70 6.85 1.51
N ARG A 73 5.85 6.49 2.48
CA ARG A 73 6.21 5.65 3.64
C ARG A 73 5.79 4.20 3.46
N VAL A 74 4.73 3.98 2.69
CA VAL A 74 4.20 2.66 2.36
C VAL A 74 3.89 2.65 0.87
N VAL A 75 4.32 1.60 0.17
CA VAL A 75 4.01 1.37 -1.25
C VAL A 75 3.45 -0.04 -1.39
N LEU A 76 2.30 -0.18 -2.05
CA LEU A 76 1.61 -1.44 -2.28
C LEU A 76 1.59 -1.76 -3.78
N ARG A 77 1.81 -3.04 -4.11
CA ARG A 77 1.69 -3.60 -5.46
C ARG A 77 0.92 -4.92 -5.38
N CYS A 78 -0.18 -5.04 -6.10
CA CYS A 78 -0.91 -6.31 -6.24
C CYS A 78 -0.56 -7.00 -7.57
N GLY A 79 -0.51 -8.34 -7.57
CA GLY A 79 -0.13 -9.14 -8.73
C GLY A 79 1.36 -9.45 -8.80
N VAL A 80 2.05 -9.44 -7.65
CA VAL A 80 3.45 -9.88 -7.59
C VAL A 80 3.54 -11.40 -7.65
N VAL A 81 4.75 -11.92 -7.84
CA VAL A 81 4.99 -13.36 -7.84
C VAL A 81 4.56 -13.96 -6.50
N VAL A 82 3.65 -14.94 -6.55
CA VAL A 82 3.18 -15.63 -5.36
C VAL A 82 4.35 -16.34 -4.68
N PRO A 83 4.62 -16.08 -3.39
CA PRO A 83 5.70 -16.77 -2.68
C PRO A 83 5.47 -18.29 -2.66
N GLY A 84 6.51 -19.04 -3.04
CA GLY A 84 6.59 -20.48 -2.80
C GLY A 84 6.88 -20.80 -1.33
N PRO A 85 6.99 -22.09 -0.98
CA PRO A 85 7.54 -22.49 0.32
C PRO A 85 8.90 -21.84 0.55
N THR A 86 9.08 -21.21 1.71
CA THR A 86 10.29 -20.44 2.05
C THR A 86 10.67 -20.65 3.51
N THR A 87 11.93 -20.38 3.83
CA THR A 87 12.45 -20.26 5.20
C THR A 87 12.42 -18.82 5.71
N ASP A 88 12.05 -17.86 4.86
CA ASP A 88 11.84 -16.47 5.26
C ASP A 88 10.77 -16.39 6.36
N PRO A 89 10.83 -15.39 7.27
CA PRO A 89 9.82 -15.19 8.29
C PRO A 89 8.40 -15.13 7.70
N CYS A 90 7.54 -16.04 8.15
CA CYS A 90 6.13 -16.08 7.81
C CYS A 90 5.32 -15.69 9.06
N VAL A 91 4.58 -14.58 9.00
CA VAL A 91 3.84 -14.04 10.13
C VAL A 91 2.36 -13.92 9.80
N THR A 92 1.50 -14.27 10.75
CA THR A 92 0.05 -14.13 10.65
C THR A 92 -0.40 -12.87 11.36
N VAL A 93 -1.13 -11.99 10.66
CA VAL A 93 -1.73 -10.78 11.20
C VAL A 93 -3.18 -10.71 10.73
N ASN A 94 -4.14 -10.73 11.66
CA ASN A 94 -5.58 -10.71 11.36
C ASN A 94 -5.99 -11.72 10.27
N ASP A 95 -5.59 -12.98 10.43
CA ASP A 95 -5.88 -14.08 9.49
C ASP A 95 -5.31 -13.90 8.07
N VAL A 96 -4.39 -12.94 7.90
CA VAL A 96 -3.58 -12.79 6.69
C VAL A 96 -2.16 -13.22 7.00
N ASP A 97 -1.66 -14.16 6.21
CA ASP A 97 -0.29 -14.62 6.29
C ASP A 97 0.63 -13.79 5.38
N TRP A 98 1.82 -13.46 5.89
CA TRP A 98 2.79 -12.59 5.22
C TRP A 98 4.17 -13.20 5.27
N VAL A 99 4.83 -13.30 4.12
CA VAL A 99 6.27 -13.53 4.04
C VAL A 99 6.97 -12.18 4.12
N VAL A 100 7.81 -11.99 5.13
CA VAL A 100 8.54 -10.74 5.36
C VAL A 100 10.01 -10.93 4.95
N ARG A 101 10.54 -10.00 4.16
CA ARG A 101 11.95 -9.93 3.80
C ARG A 101 12.53 -8.59 4.19
N GLU A 102 13.58 -8.66 4.99
CA GLU A 102 14.34 -7.51 5.43
C GLU A 102 15.20 -6.99 4.28
N GLY A 103 15.22 -5.67 4.11
CA GLY A 103 16.09 -4.95 3.19
C GLY A 103 16.69 -3.73 3.89
N ASP A 104 17.56 -3.01 3.19
CA ASP A 104 18.23 -1.80 3.70
C ASP A 104 17.86 -0.59 2.82
N PRO A 105 17.08 0.39 3.32
CA PRO A 105 16.39 0.40 4.63
C PRO A 105 15.01 -0.28 4.58
N ALA A 106 14.45 -0.50 3.39
CA ALA A 106 13.05 -0.87 3.23
C ALA A 106 12.82 -2.39 3.27
N TRP A 107 11.80 -2.79 4.02
CA TRP A 107 11.33 -4.17 4.13
C TRP A 107 10.17 -4.42 3.17
N THR A 108 10.04 -5.68 2.75
CA THR A 108 8.88 -6.14 1.97
C THR A 108 8.07 -7.14 2.78
N ALA A 109 6.75 -6.98 2.77
CA ALA A 109 5.81 -7.97 3.25
C ALA A 109 4.91 -8.41 2.08
N THR A 110 4.95 -9.69 1.73
CA THR A 110 4.14 -10.26 0.65
C THR A 110 3.13 -11.24 1.19
N THR A 111 1.86 -11.13 0.82
CA THR A 111 0.82 -12.07 1.25
C THR A 111 1.16 -13.50 0.84
N TYR A 112 1.06 -14.44 1.77
CA TYR A 112 1.31 -15.86 1.56
C TYR A 112 0.03 -16.62 1.28
N GLY A 113 0.10 -17.57 0.35
CA GLY A 113 -1.02 -18.44 0.02
C GLY A 113 -2.18 -17.78 -0.74
N ARG A 114 -2.00 -16.56 -1.23
CA ARG A 114 -2.98 -15.81 -2.04
C ARG A 114 -2.44 -15.62 -3.46
N ASP A 115 -3.30 -15.75 -4.45
CA ASP A 115 -3.00 -15.58 -5.88
C ASP A 115 -4.13 -14.77 -6.52
N PRO A 116 -3.90 -13.49 -6.88
CA PRO A 116 -2.62 -12.78 -6.91
C PRO A 116 -2.07 -12.46 -5.51
N ALA A 117 -0.74 -12.39 -5.39
CA ALA A 117 -0.09 -11.93 -4.17
C ALA A 117 0.02 -10.39 -4.14
N VAL A 118 -0.10 -9.83 -2.94
CA VAL A 118 0.08 -8.40 -2.67
C VAL A 118 1.40 -8.20 -1.92
N GLU A 119 2.23 -7.29 -2.40
CA GLU A 119 3.47 -6.85 -1.77
C GLU A 119 3.30 -5.44 -1.22
N VAL A 120 3.85 -5.23 -0.02
CA VAL A 120 3.93 -3.93 0.63
C VAL A 120 5.38 -3.65 0.98
N LEU A 121 5.90 -2.52 0.51
CA LEU A 121 7.22 -2.00 0.82
C LEU A 121 7.09 -0.87 1.83
N PHE A 122 7.85 -0.93 2.92
CA PHE A 122 7.86 0.10 3.96
C PHE A 122 9.17 0.08 4.74
N ASP A 123 9.50 1.19 5.39
CA ASP A 123 10.65 1.28 6.30
C ASP A 123 10.19 1.05 7.75
N PRO A 124 10.63 -0.02 8.44
CA PRO A 124 10.20 -0.34 9.79
C PRO A 124 10.69 0.68 10.85
N GLU A 125 11.69 1.50 10.53
CA GLU A 125 12.16 2.58 11.40
C GLU A 125 11.23 3.81 11.35
N GLU A 126 10.49 3.96 10.24
CA GLU A 126 9.60 5.10 10.00
C GLU A 126 8.12 4.74 10.25
N VAL A 127 7.70 3.51 9.96
CA VAL A 127 6.33 3.03 10.19
C VAL A 127 6.32 1.63 10.83
N ALA A 128 5.44 1.41 11.80
CA ALA A 128 5.36 0.13 12.49
C ALA A 128 4.73 -0.95 11.59
N SER A 129 5.44 -2.06 11.37
CA SER A 129 4.97 -3.18 10.52
C SER A 129 3.60 -3.71 10.96
N SER A 130 3.37 -3.83 12.27
CA SER A 130 2.09 -4.30 12.81
C SER A 130 0.92 -3.39 12.42
N THR A 131 1.15 -2.07 12.34
CA THR A 131 0.11 -1.10 11.95
C THR A 131 -0.20 -1.25 10.47
N VAL A 132 0.84 -1.24 9.62
CA VAL A 132 0.72 -1.40 8.16
C VAL A 132 -0.03 -2.68 7.81
N LEU A 133 0.36 -3.83 8.38
CA LEU A 133 -0.24 -5.13 8.07
C LEU A 133 -1.67 -5.27 8.60
N VAL A 134 -1.97 -4.68 9.76
CA VAL A 134 -3.34 -4.68 10.33
C VAL A 134 -4.29 -3.87 9.45
N GLU A 135 -3.88 -2.66 9.06
CA GLU A 135 -4.76 -1.73 8.33
C GLU A 135 -4.98 -2.15 6.88
N LEU A 136 -4.01 -2.81 6.25
CA LEU A 136 -4.16 -3.39 4.92
C LEU A 136 -4.88 -4.75 4.91
N GLY A 137 -5.09 -5.35 6.08
CA GLY A 137 -5.64 -6.70 6.24
C GLY A 137 -6.98 -6.91 5.52
N ASP A 138 -7.95 -5.99 5.69
CA ASP A 138 -9.27 -6.12 5.03
C ASP A 138 -9.13 -6.15 3.51
N ALA A 139 -8.28 -5.29 2.96
CA ALA A 139 -8.10 -5.15 1.51
C ALA A 139 -7.45 -6.39 0.91
N VAL A 140 -6.38 -6.89 1.52
CA VAL A 140 -5.69 -8.08 0.99
C VAL A 140 -6.44 -9.38 1.29
N SER A 141 -7.35 -9.36 2.27
CA SER A 141 -8.20 -10.52 2.58
C SER A 141 -9.19 -10.87 1.47
N ARG A 142 -9.40 -9.96 0.50
CA ARG A 142 -10.30 -10.14 -0.64
C ARG A 142 -9.85 -11.24 -1.60
N VAL A 143 -8.55 -11.51 -1.68
CA VAL A 143 -8.02 -12.62 -2.48
C VAL A 143 -8.07 -13.89 -1.64
N GLU A 144 -8.65 -14.98 -2.12
CA GLU A 144 -8.78 -16.23 -1.34
C GLU A 144 -7.41 -16.78 -0.86
N GLN A 145 -7.36 -17.23 0.40
CA GLN A 145 -6.18 -17.88 0.96
C GLN A 145 -6.25 -19.40 0.80
N THR A 146 -5.27 -19.95 0.09
CA THR A 146 -5.16 -21.38 -0.25
C THR A 146 -4.03 -22.10 0.50
N ARG A 147 -3.10 -21.35 1.10
CA ARG A 147 -1.99 -21.86 1.93
C ARG A 147 -1.83 -20.96 3.15
N ALA A 148 -1.25 -21.49 4.22
CA ALA A 148 -1.03 -20.75 5.45
C ALA A 148 0.40 -20.88 5.97
N CYS A 149 0.84 -19.90 6.78
CA CYS A 149 2.06 -20.05 7.56
C CYS A 149 1.95 -21.30 8.45
N VAL A 150 3.04 -22.06 8.57
CA VAL A 150 3.11 -23.20 9.49
C VAL A 150 3.88 -22.81 10.73
N GLY A 151 3.42 -23.25 11.90
CA GLY A 151 4.16 -23.04 13.14
C GLY A 151 5.46 -23.86 13.17
N LEU A 152 6.42 -23.45 14.02
CA LEU A 152 7.66 -24.21 14.23
C LEU A 152 7.40 -25.67 14.67
N SER A 153 6.29 -25.93 15.36
CA SER A 153 5.85 -27.27 15.76
C SER A 153 5.31 -28.13 14.61
N GLU A 154 4.92 -27.51 13.51
CA GLU A 154 4.32 -28.14 12.33
C GLU A 154 5.29 -28.18 11.15
N ALA A 155 6.43 -27.49 11.27
CA ALA A 155 7.49 -27.49 10.28
C ALA A 155 8.06 -28.92 10.10
N THR A 156 8.04 -29.42 8.86
CA THR A 156 8.71 -30.68 8.54
C THR A 156 10.23 -30.46 8.65
N PRO A 157 10.96 -31.25 9.45
CA PRO A 157 12.41 -31.09 9.58
C PRO A 157 13.09 -31.22 8.22
N VAL A 158 14.01 -30.31 7.91
CA VAL A 158 14.88 -30.44 6.74
C VAL A 158 15.65 -31.77 6.88
N PRO A 159 15.61 -32.68 5.89
CA PRO A 159 16.38 -33.92 5.98
C PRO A 159 17.87 -33.60 6.14
N THR A 160 18.42 -33.87 7.30
CA THR A 160 19.87 -33.85 7.55
C THR A 160 20.48 -35.10 6.91
N GLY A 161 20.66 -35.05 5.59
CA GLY A 161 21.42 -36.04 4.82
C GLY A 161 22.88 -35.62 4.67
N GLY A 162 23.80 -36.48 5.11
CA GLY A 162 25.25 -36.31 5.11
C GLY A 162 25.95 -36.55 3.78
#